data_AF-A0AA41SBJ5-F1
#
_entry.id   AF-A0AA41SBJ5-F1
#
_cell.length_a   1.000
_cell.length_b   1.000
_cell.length_c   1.000
_cell.angle_alpha   90.00
_cell.angle_beta   90.00
_cell.angle_gamma   90.00
#
_symmetry.space_group_name_H-M   'P 1'
#
loop_
_entity.id
_entity.type
_entity.pdbx_description
1 polymer ?
#
loop_
_entity_poly.entity_id
_entity_poly.type
_entity_poly.pdbx_seq_one_letter_code
_entity_poly.pdbx_strand_id
1 'polypeptide(L)' 'YNQLKTDESGKKEETLKQIKETMTHRTHLDTSIQLIGDLLFGPHRGSSTLSVVRSSGLPLVDDWGCLKAM' A
#
# COMPACT_ATOMS: atom_id res chain seq x y z
N TYR A 1 -17.78 37.02 8.39
CA TYR A 1 -18.11 35.82 9.19
C TYR A 1 -18.60 34.66 8.33
N ASN A 2 -19.60 34.82 7.45
CA ASN A 2 -20.11 33.72 6.61
C ASN A 2 -19.12 33.20 5.54
N GLN A 3 -18.28 34.06 4.94
CA GLN A 3 -17.25 33.64 3.98
C GLN A 3 -16.13 32.78 4.59
N LEU A 4 -15.77 33.00 5.86
CA LEU A 4 -14.77 32.20 6.59
C LEU A 4 -15.28 30.78 6.86
N LYS A 5 -16.57 30.64 7.22
CA LYS A 5 -17.20 29.32 7.43
C LYS A 5 -17.30 28.49 6.16
N THR A 6 -17.57 29.11 5.01
CA THR A 6 -17.62 28.42 3.71
C THR A 6 -16.23 28.01 3.20
N ASP A 7 -15.21 28.82 3.45
CA ASP A 7 -13.81 28.48 3.10
C ASP A 7 -13.27 27.33 3.98
N GLU A 8 -13.61 27.33 5.27
CA GLU A 8 -13.27 26.25 6.19
C GLU A 8 -14.02 24.94 5.86
N SER A 9 -15.30 25.01 5.44
CA SER A 9 -16.04 23.82 5.00
C SER A 9 -15.48 23.24 3.70
N GLY A 10 -15.08 24.08 2.75
CA GLY A 10 -14.44 23.64 1.50
C GLY A 10 -13.10 22.95 1.73
N LYS A 11 -12.24 23.52 2.58
CA LYS A 11 -10.96 22.90 2.99
C LYS A 11 -11.15 21.57 3.70
N LYS A 12 -12.17 21.46 4.57
CA LYS A 12 -12.52 20.20 5.25
C LYS A 12 -12.98 19.13 4.25
N GLU A 13 -13.81 19.50 3.28
CA GLU A 13 -14.29 18.59 2.25
C GLU A 13 -13.14 18.11 1.35
N GLU A 14 -12.27 19.01 0.91
CA GLU A 14 -11.07 18.67 0.15
C GLU A 14 -10.12 17.75 0.93
N THR A 15 -9.88 18.06 2.21
CA THR A 15 -9.06 17.20 3.09
C THR A 15 -9.66 15.81 3.21
N LEU A 16 -10.99 15.71 3.41
CA LEU A 16 -11.68 14.43 3.49
C LEU A 16 -11.60 13.65 2.17
N LYS A 17 -11.69 14.33 1.02
CA LYS A 17 -11.51 13.73 -0.30
C LYS A 17 -10.10 13.14 -0.45
N GLN A 18 -9.07 13.90 -0.12
CA GLN A 18 -7.68 13.42 -0.16
C GLN A 18 -7.45 12.20 0.74
N ILE A 19 -8.02 12.18 1.95
CA ILE A 19 -7.96 11.02 2.84
C ILE A 19 -8.61 9.80 2.19
N LYS A 20 -9.81 9.96 1.62
CA LYS A 20 -10.54 8.86 0.97
C LYS A 20 -9.78 8.30 -0.22
N GLU A 21 -9.24 9.17 -1.08
CA GLU A 21 -8.47 8.77 -2.25
C GLU A 21 -7.19 8.04 -1.83
N THR A 22 -6.47 8.57 -0.83
CA THR A 22 -5.27 7.93 -0.27
C THR A 22 -5.59 6.55 0.30
N MET A 23 -6.64 6.43 1.10
CA MET A 23 -7.02 5.14 1.71
C MET A 23 -7.50 4.13 0.67
N THR A 24 -8.22 4.59 -0.36
CA THR A 24 -8.64 3.73 -1.48
C THR A 24 -7.42 3.18 -2.22
N HIS A 25 -6.45 4.05 -2.51
CA HIS A 25 -5.22 3.64 -3.19
C HIS A 25 -4.40 2.65 -2.35
N ARG A 26 -4.22 2.92 -1.04
CA ARG A 26 -3.51 2.01 -0.13
C ARG A 26 -4.19 0.65 -0.05
N THR A 27 -5.52 0.63 0.12
CA THR A 27 -6.31 -0.61 0.17
C THR A 27 -6.15 -1.41 -1.13
N HIS A 28 -6.17 -0.73 -2.29
CA HIS A 28 -5.97 -1.38 -3.57
C HIS A 28 -4.59 -2.03 -3.69
N LEU A 29 -3.53 -1.34 -3.27
CA LEU A 29 -2.16 -1.90 -3.28
C LEU A 29 -2.04 -3.10 -2.34
N ASP A 30 -2.49 -2.96 -1.08
CA ASP A 30 -2.40 -4.02 -0.07
C ASP A 30 -3.13 -5.29 -0.53
N THR A 31 -4.35 -5.15 -1.04
CA THR A 31 -5.16 -6.29 -1.52
C THR A 31 -4.61 -6.91 -2.80
N SER A 32 -4.05 -6.12 -3.71
CA SER A 32 -3.45 -6.64 -4.95
C SER A 32 -2.18 -7.44 -4.67
N ILE A 33 -1.31 -6.96 -3.78
CA ILE A 33 -0.09 -7.68 -3.40
C ILE A 33 -0.43 -9.00 -2.68
N GLN A 34 -1.43 -9.00 -1.79
CA GLN A 34 -1.92 -10.22 -1.16
C GLN A 34 -2.43 -11.23 -2.19
N LEU A 35 -3.24 -10.79 -3.15
CA LEU A 35 -3.76 -11.65 -4.22
C LEU A 35 -2.62 -12.24 -5.08
N ILE A 36 -1.62 -11.44 -5.44
CA ILE A 36 -0.44 -11.93 -6.17
C ILE A 36 0.27 -13.03 -5.37
N GLY A 37 0.44 -12.84 -4.06
CA GLY A 37 1.00 -13.86 -3.17
C GLY A 37 0.22 -15.16 -3.18
N ASP A 38 -1.11 -15.06 -3.09
CA ASP A 38 -2.00 -16.23 -3.10
C ASP A 38 -1.98 -16.94 -4.46
N LEU A 39 -1.88 -16.20 -5.56
CA LEU A 39 -1.77 -16.77 -6.91
C LEU A 39 -0.44 -17.50 -7.14
N LEU A 40 0.67 -16.96 -6.64
CA LEU A 40 2.00 -17.53 -6.85
C LEU A 40 2.32 -18.69 -5.91
N PHE A 41 1.90 -18.60 -4.64
CA PHE A 41 2.32 -19.53 -3.58
C PHE A 41 1.15 -20.28 -2.93
N GLY A 42 -0.08 -19.97 -3.31
CA GLY A 42 -1.29 -20.51 -2.71
C GLY A 42 -1.72 -19.75 -1.45
N PRO A 43 -3.00 -19.84 -1.06
CA PRO A 43 -3.59 -19.03 0.02
C PRO A 43 -3.01 -19.31 1.41
N HIS A 44 -2.37 -20.47 1.61
CA HIS A 44 -1.74 -20.82 2.88
C HIS A 44 -0.32 -20.28 3.02
N ARG A 45 0.42 -20.14 1.91
CA ARG A 45 1.83 -19.75 1.93
C ARG A 45 2.06 -18.32 1.44
N GLY A 46 1.15 -17.76 0.64
CA GLY A 46 1.25 -16.42 0.06
C GLY A 46 1.67 -15.37 1.08
N SER A 47 0.92 -15.23 2.17
CA SER A 47 1.25 -14.29 3.24
C SER A 47 2.64 -14.56 3.86
N SER A 48 2.93 -15.81 4.27
CA SER A 48 4.19 -16.16 4.92
C SER A 48 5.43 -16.02 4.02
N THR A 49 5.26 -16.19 2.71
CA THR A 49 6.33 -16.02 1.72
C THR A 49 6.59 -14.54 1.44
N LEU A 50 5.54 -13.72 1.30
CA LEU A 50 5.70 -12.29 1.05
C LEU A 50 6.21 -11.53 2.27
N SER A 51 5.83 -11.95 3.48
CA SER A 51 6.21 -11.27 4.72
C SER A 51 7.53 -11.76 5.33
N VAL A 52 8.30 -12.57 4.61
CA VAL A 52 9.53 -13.16 5.14
C VAL A 52 10.59 -12.08 5.39
N VAL A 53 11.21 -12.12 6.57
CA VAL A 53 12.32 -11.24 6.94
C VAL A 53 13.60 -12.06 6.90
N ARG A 54 14.61 -11.60 6.15
CA ARG A 54 15.90 -12.28 6.06
C ARG A 54 16.70 -12.12 7.34
N SER A 55 17.55 -13.09 7.64
CA SER A 55 18.43 -13.05 8.80
C SER A 55 19.36 -11.83 8.77
N SER A 56 19.72 -11.32 9.95
CA SER A 56 20.63 -10.17 10.07
C SER A 56 21.94 -10.40 9.31
N GLY A 57 22.43 -9.34 8.66
CA GLY A 57 23.65 -9.38 7.85
C GLY A 57 23.46 -9.83 6.40
N LEU A 58 22.28 -10.35 6.01
CA LEU A 58 21.97 -10.65 4.61
C LEU A 58 21.39 -9.42 3.88
N PRO A 59 21.63 -9.29 2.56
CA PRO A 59 20.99 -8.25 1.75
C PRO A 59 19.48 -8.51 1.61
N LEU A 60 18.70 -7.48 1.29
CA LEU A 60 17.24 -7.61 1.10
C LEU A 60 16.88 -8.63 0.02
N VAL A 61 17.57 -8.60 -1.11
CA VAL A 61 17.48 -9.57 -2.21
C VAL A 61 18.88 -9.91 -2.72
N ASP A 62 19.01 -11.05 -3.40
CA ASP A 62 20.29 -11.47 -3.98
C ASP A 62 20.48 -10.92 -5.42
N ASP A 63 19.38 -10.75 -6.16
CA ASP A 63 19.36 -10.19 -7.51
C ASP A 63 18.54 -8.89 -7.56
N TRP A 64 19.25 -7.77 -7.64
CA TRP A 64 18.66 -6.43 -7.75
C TRP A 64 18.08 -6.12 -9.14
N GLY A 65 18.57 -6.80 -10.19
CA GLY A 65 18.03 -6.68 -11.53
C GLY A 65 16.64 -7.30 -11.61
N CYS A 66 16.48 -8.48 -11.02
CA CYS A 66 15.19 -9.14 -10.87
C CYS A 66 14.19 -8.27 -10.08
N LEU A 67 14.59 -7.74 -8.90
CA LEU A 67 13.70 -6.89 -8.08
C LEU A 67 13.17 -5.65 -8.84
N LYS A 68 14.00 -5.01 -9.67
CA LYS A 68 13.58 -3.82 -10.44
C LYS A 68 12.71 -4.13 -11.65
N ALA A 69 12.75 -5.37 -12.13
CA ALA A 69 11.96 -5.84 -13.26
C ALA A 69 10.57 -6.36 -12.85
N MET A 70 10.39 -6.67 -11.56
CA MET A 70 9.08 -6.95 -10.95
C MET A 70 8.31 -5.65 -10.71
#